data_AF-M3SGC0-F1
#
_entry.id   AF-M3SGC0-F1
#
_cell.length_a   1.000
_cell.length_b   1.000
_cell.length_c   1.000
_cell.angle_alpha   90.00
_cell.angle_beta   90.00
_cell.angle_gamma   90.00
#
_symmetry.space_group_name_H-M   'P 1'
#
loop_
_entity.id
_entity.type
_entity.pdbx_description
1 polymer ?
#
loop_
_entity_poly.entity_id
_entity_poly.type
_entity_poly.pdbx_seq_one_letter_code
_entity_poly.pdbx_strand_id
1 'polypeptide(L)'
;DVYLPAGAILSGAIITGIDAPTGNGARKDPFPVLLRVKKEAVLPNRFRADVRECFLIASAFGDLSSERAYMRAETISCVRDDGGIIESGMDAYASGEDGKAGVRGRLVSKQGAILARSLMAGFMQGVSDAFSVRQVPSISIASSGSGTNGRT
;
A
#
# COMPACT_ATOMS: atom_id res chain seq x y z
N ASP A 1 23.78 -28.15 -2.77
CA ASP A 1 22.61 -27.26 -2.78
C ASP A 1 21.41 -27.94 -2.15
N VAL A 2 20.61 -27.20 -1.36
CA VAL A 2 19.31 -27.68 -0.89
C VAL A 2 18.28 -27.25 -1.93
N TYR A 3 17.71 -28.22 -2.64
CA TYR A 3 16.69 -27.97 -3.65
C TYR A 3 15.31 -28.17 -3.01
N LEU A 4 14.52 -27.10 -2.99
CA LEU A 4 13.12 -27.14 -2.55
C LEU A 4 12.23 -27.30 -3.79
N PRO A 5 11.62 -28.48 -3.99
CA PRO A 5 10.77 -28.70 -5.15
C PRO A 5 9.47 -27.89 -5.06
N ALA A 6 8.85 -27.66 -6.22
CA ALA A 6 7.51 -27.09 -6.28
C ALA A 6 6.52 -27.90 -5.43
N GLY A 7 5.65 -27.20 -4.70
CA GLY A 7 4.71 -27.81 -3.76
C GLY A 7 5.29 -28.09 -2.37
N ALA A 8 6.56 -27.73 -2.11
CA ALA A 8 7.07 -27.69 -0.75
C ALA A 8 6.36 -26.60 0.06
N ILE A 9 5.99 -26.93 1.30
CA ILE A 9 5.33 -26.02 2.22
C ILE A 9 6.35 -25.53 3.25
N LEU A 10 6.54 -24.22 3.30
CA LEU A 10 7.35 -23.52 4.28
C LEU A 10 6.45 -22.87 5.32
N SER A 11 6.81 -22.99 6.60
CA SER A 11 6.11 -22.33 7.70
C SER A 11 7.07 -21.44 8.46
N GLY A 12 6.75 -20.15 8.53
CA GLY A 12 7.63 -19.15 9.12
C GLY A 12 6.86 -18.00 9.75
N ALA A 13 7.61 -17.10 10.37
CA ALA A 13 7.12 -15.84 10.91
C ALA A 13 7.81 -14.68 10.18
N ILE A 14 7.04 -13.64 9.88
CA ILE A 14 7.58 -12.39 9.33
C ILE A 14 8.38 -11.70 10.44
N ILE A 15 9.61 -11.29 10.14
CA ILE A 15 10.48 -10.56 11.08
C ILE A 15 10.30 -9.05 10.91
N THR A 16 10.28 -8.58 9.67
CA THR A 16 10.04 -7.17 9.35
C THR A 16 8.57 -6.98 9.02
N GLY A 17 7.82 -6.30 9.88
CA GLY A 17 6.46 -5.87 9.54
C GLY A 17 6.44 -5.04 8.26
N ILE A 18 5.33 -5.09 7.53
CA ILE A 18 5.20 -4.41 6.23
C ILE A 18 3.85 -3.71 6.11
N ASP A 19 3.89 -2.45 5.67
CA ASP A 19 2.74 -1.72 5.15
C ASP A 19 2.76 -1.86 3.61
N ALA A 20 2.14 -2.93 3.11
CA ALA A 20 2.22 -3.26 1.69
C ALA A 20 1.50 -2.21 0.84
N PRO A 21 2.16 -1.59 -0.16
CA PRO A 21 1.54 -0.58 -1.00
C PRO A 21 0.43 -1.19 -1.86
N THR A 22 -0.68 -0.47 -2.04
CA THR A 22 -1.84 -0.93 -2.84
C THR A 22 -2.06 -0.11 -4.11
N GLY A 23 -1.17 0.83 -4.43
CA GLY A 23 -1.30 1.70 -5.61
C GLY A 23 -1.05 0.97 -6.93
N ASN A 24 -1.41 1.60 -8.06
CA ASN A 24 -1.25 1.02 -9.40
C ASN A 24 0.20 0.59 -9.72
N GLY A 25 1.20 1.21 -9.08
CA GLY A 25 2.62 0.86 -9.22
C GLY A 25 3.14 -0.20 -8.26
N ALA A 26 2.37 -0.63 -7.26
CA ALA A 26 2.83 -1.52 -6.20
C ALA A 26 3.29 -2.91 -6.71
N ARG A 27 2.74 -3.37 -7.83
CA ARG A 27 3.19 -4.61 -8.47
C ARG A 27 4.53 -4.48 -9.18
N LYS A 28 4.91 -3.27 -9.59
CA LYS A 28 6.19 -2.98 -10.26
C LYS A 28 7.31 -2.72 -9.26
N ASP A 29 6.98 -2.11 -8.14
CA ASP A 29 7.91 -1.80 -7.05
C ASP A 29 7.37 -2.36 -5.71
N PRO A 30 7.45 -3.69 -5.52
CA PRO A 30 7.01 -4.33 -4.29
C PRO A 30 8.03 -4.12 -3.17
N PHE A 31 7.56 -4.05 -1.94
CA PHE A 31 8.42 -3.81 -0.77
C PHE A 31 9.06 -5.11 -0.28
N PRO A 32 10.35 -5.12 0.08
CA PRO A 32 11.01 -6.31 0.59
C PRO A 32 10.56 -6.63 2.03
N VAL A 33 10.49 -7.92 2.33
CA VAL A 33 10.09 -8.49 3.62
C VAL A 33 11.04 -9.62 3.97
N LEU A 34 11.49 -9.63 5.22
CA LEU A 34 12.28 -10.71 5.79
C LEU A 34 11.38 -11.66 6.58
N LEU A 35 11.45 -12.94 6.25
CA LEU A 35 10.76 -14.02 6.94
C LEU A 35 11.78 -14.98 7.55
N ARG A 36 11.45 -15.53 8.71
CA ARG A 36 12.22 -16.59 9.37
C ARG A 36 11.42 -17.87 9.37
N VAL A 37 12.00 -18.93 8.81
CA VAL A 37 11.39 -20.25 8.78
C VAL A 37 11.46 -20.86 10.19
N LYS A 38 10.33 -21.31 10.75
CA LYS A 38 10.29 -21.86 12.13
C LYS A 38 10.22 -23.38 12.18
N LYS A 39 9.87 -24.02 11.07
CA LYS A 39 9.68 -25.48 11.00
C LYS A 39 10.43 -26.04 9.79
N GLU A 40 10.67 -27.35 9.82
CA GLU A 40 11.15 -28.09 8.65
C GLU A 40 10.20 -27.88 7.48
N ALA A 41 10.75 -27.80 6.27
CA ALA A 41 9.95 -27.76 5.05
C ALA A 41 9.29 -29.12 4.83
N VAL A 42 8.00 -29.11 4.50
CA VAL A 42 7.27 -30.33 4.11
C VAL A 42 7.34 -30.45 2.59
N LEU A 43 8.01 -31.48 2.09
CA LEU A 43 8.15 -31.75 0.67
C LEU A 43 7.05 -32.71 0.17
N PRO A 44 6.81 -32.74 -1.16
CA PRO A 44 6.00 -33.79 -1.78
C PRO A 44 6.44 -35.18 -1.34
N ASN A 45 5.51 -36.14 -1.34
CA ASN A 45 5.74 -37.52 -0.89
C ASN A 45 6.13 -37.67 0.59
N ARG A 46 5.78 -36.69 1.44
CA ARG A 46 6.04 -36.67 2.89
C ARG A 46 7.52 -36.59 3.28
N PHE A 47 8.38 -36.18 2.35
CA PHE A 47 9.77 -35.87 2.67
C PHE A 47 9.85 -34.59 3.50
N ARG A 48 10.93 -34.43 4.26
CA ARG A 48 11.19 -33.25 5.06
C ARG A 48 12.60 -32.76 4.79
N ALA A 49 12.76 -31.44 4.70
CA ALA A 49 14.06 -30.80 4.60
C ALA A 49 14.27 -29.91 5.83
N ASP A 50 15.45 -30.02 6.44
CA ASP A 50 15.81 -29.15 7.55
C ASP A 50 16.24 -27.79 7.03
N VAL A 51 15.33 -26.82 7.15
CA VAL A 51 15.52 -25.42 6.82
C VAL A 51 15.06 -24.53 7.98
N ARG A 52 15.09 -25.07 9.20
CA ARG A 52 14.70 -24.33 10.41
C ARG A 52 15.66 -23.16 10.61
N GLU A 53 15.11 -22.03 11.04
CA GLU A 53 15.83 -20.78 11.30
C GLU A 53 16.52 -20.15 10.08
N CYS A 54 16.29 -20.69 8.87
CA CYS A 54 16.69 -20.01 7.64
C CYS A 54 15.89 -18.72 7.43
N PHE A 55 16.53 -17.76 6.77
CA PHE A 55 15.93 -16.50 6.40
C PHE A 55 15.48 -16.55 4.95
N LEU A 56 14.30 -16.00 4.70
CA LEU A 56 13.71 -15.90 3.37
C LEU A 56 13.41 -14.43 3.09
N ILE A 57 13.89 -13.96 1.95
CA ILE A 57 13.59 -12.63 1.42
C ILE A 57 12.44 -12.79 0.44
N ALA A 58 11.42 -11.97 0.61
CA ALA A 58 10.25 -11.91 -0.25
C ALA A 58 9.92 -10.47 -0.59
N SER A 59 9.36 -10.24 -1.76
CA SER A 59 8.75 -8.97 -2.13
C SER A 59 7.24 -9.02 -1.92
N ALA A 60 6.65 -7.92 -1.45
CA ALA A 60 5.22 -7.86 -1.16
C ALA A 60 4.53 -6.62 -1.72
N PHE A 61 3.28 -6.82 -2.12
CA PHE A 61 2.38 -5.74 -2.51
C PHE A 61 0.96 -6.04 -2.02
N GLY A 62 0.20 -4.99 -1.73
CA GLY A 62 -1.18 -5.10 -1.28
C GLY A 62 -2.16 -5.01 -2.44
N ASP A 63 -3.31 -5.67 -2.29
CA ASP A 63 -4.50 -5.42 -3.07
C ASP A 63 -5.59 -4.83 -2.16
N LEU A 64 -6.04 -3.63 -2.52
CA LEU A 64 -7.08 -2.89 -1.83
C LEU A 64 -8.43 -3.62 -1.88
N SER A 65 -8.76 -4.25 -3.02
CA SER A 65 -10.06 -4.90 -3.23
C SER A 65 -10.23 -6.12 -2.34
N SER A 66 -9.14 -6.87 -2.16
CA SER A 66 -9.13 -8.13 -1.43
C SER A 66 -8.72 -7.99 0.04
N GLU A 67 -8.30 -6.81 0.48
CA GLU A 67 -7.68 -6.55 1.79
C GLU A 67 -6.54 -7.55 2.11
N ARG A 68 -5.74 -7.88 1.09
CA ARG A 68 -4.69 -8.90 1.16
C ARG A 68 -3.36 -8.37 0.68
N ALA A 69 -2.29 -8.77 1.36
CA ALA A 69 -0.91 -8.60 0.93
C ALA A 69 -0.43 -9.88 0.24
N TYR A 70 -0.08 -9.77 -1.03
CA TYR A 70 0.58 -10.83 -1.77
C TYR A 70 2.08 -10.73 -1.54
N MET A 71 2.70 -11.85 -1.22
CA MET A 71 4.15 -11.96 -1.08
C MET A 71 4.69 -12.98 -2.07
N ARG A 72 5.83 -12.67 -2.68
CA ARG A 72 6.60 -13.55 -3.54
C ARG A 72 7.98 -13.74 -2.94
N ALA A 73 8.32 -14.96 -2.56
CA ALA A 73 9.68 -15.29 -2.17
C ALA A 73 10.63 -15.14 -3.35
N GLU A 74 11.85 -14.74 -3.07
CA GLU A 74 12.90 -14.57 -4.09
C GLU A 74 14.11 -15.43 -3.74
N THR A 75 14.55 -15.41 -2.48
CA THR A 75 15.77 -16.08 -2.06
C THR A 75 15.66 -16.59 -0.63
N ILE A 76 16.12 -17.82 -0.39
CA ILE A 76 16.33 -18.38 0.94
C ILE A 76 17.82 -18.45 1.23
N SER A 77 18.19 -18.12 2.47
CA SER A 77 19.55 -18.21 2.99
C SER A 77 19.56 -18.99 4.30
N CYS A 78 20.38 -20.03 4.34
CA CYS A 78 20.60 -20.88 5.49
C CYS A 78 22.10 -20.94 5.81
N VAL A 79 22.45 -20.87 7.08
CA VAL A 79 23.81 -21.18 7.54
C VAL A 79 23.76 -22.56 8.18
N ARG A 80 24.55 -23.49 7.67
CA ARG A 80 24.68 -24.85 8.21
C ARG A 80 25.57 -24.84 9.46
N ASP A 81 25.50 -25.91 10.23
CA ASP A 81 26.35 -26.12 11.41
C ASP A 81 27.85 -26.19 11.09
N ASP A 82 28.22 -26.54 9.86
CA ASP A 82 29.60 -26.55 9.35
C ASP A 82 30.11 -25.15 8.94
N GLY A 83 29.28 -24.10 9.10
CA GLY A 83 29.57 -22.73 8.66
C GLY A 83 29.35 -22.50 7.17
N GLY A 84 28.90 -23.52 6.42
CA GLY A 84 28.56 -23.39 5.01
C GLY A 84 27.30 -22.55 4.82
N ILE A 85 27.35 -21.60 3.88
CA ILE A 85 26.21 -20.77 3.49
C ILE A 85 25.52 -21.45 2.31
N ILE A 86 24.21 -21.68 2.43
CA ILE A 86 23.35 -22.11 1.34
C ILE A 86 22.46 -20.95 0.98
N GLU A 87 22.61 -20.45 -0.24
CA GLU A 87 21.73 -19.45 -0.80
C GLU A 87 21.11 -20.02 -2.07
N SER A 88 19.79 -19.95 -2.17
CA SER A 88 19.06 -20.51 -3.30
C SER A 88 17.89 -19.60 -3.66
N GLY A 89 17.81 -19.25 -4.94
CA GLY A 89 16.64 -18.58 -5.50
C GLY A 89 15.44 -19.52 -5.49
N MET A 90 14.28 -19.01 -5.08
CA MET A 90 13.04 -19.77 -5.11
C MET A 90 11.86 -18.88 -5.49
N ASP A 91 10.92 -19.46 -6.23
CA ASP A 91 9.62 -18.86 -6.48
C ASP A 91 8.59 -19.50 -5.56
N ALA A 92 8.22 -18.78 -4.51
CA ALA A 92 7.13 -19.18 -3.63
C ALA A 92 6.16 -18.03 -3.41
N TYR A 93 4.92 -18.34 -3.04
CA TYR A 93 3.93 -17.35 -2.66
C TYR A 93 3.44 -17.60 -1.25
N ALA A 94 3.05 -16.53 -0.56
CA ALA A 94 2.44 -16.69 0.76
C ALA A 94 0.97 -17.09 0.64
N SER A 95 0.56 -18.03 1.48
CA SER A 95 -0.83 -18.39 1.71
C SER A 95 -1.26 -17.86 3.08
N GLY A 96 -2.44 -17.26 3.15
CA GLY A 96 -3.05 -16.80 4.39
C GLY A 96 -3.54 -17.96 5.25
N GLU A 97 -3.94 -17.65 6.48
CA GLU A 97 -4.55 -18.60 7.41
C GLU A 97 -5.86 -19.21 6.86
N ASP A 98 -6.50 -18.51 5.93
CA ASP A 98 -7.70 -18.97 5.22
C ASP A 98 -7.40 -19.85 4.00
N GLY A 99 -6.13 -20.19 3.76
CA GLY A 99 -5.68 -21.00 2.62
C GLY A 99 -5.74 -20.28 1.28
N LYS A 100 -6.05 -18.97 1.27
CA LYS A 100 -6.08 -18.16 0.06
C LYS A 100 -4.70 -17.56 -0.22
N ALA A 101 -4.45 -17.26 -1.49
CA ALA A 101 -3.24 -16.56 -1.87
C ALA A 101 -3.20 -15.16 -1.22
N GLY A 102 -2.06 -14.83 -0.63
CA GLY A 102 -1.84 -13.61 0.12
C GLY A 102 -2.31 -13.70 1.58
N VAL A 103 -1.72 -12.86 2.41
CA VAL A 103 -2.03 -12.76 3.84
C VAL A 103 -3.00 -11.61 4.04
N ARG A 104 -4.09 -11.85 4.80
CA ARG A 104 -5.05 -10.80 5.13
C ARG A 104 -4.37 -9.73 5.99
N GLY A 105 -4.58 -8.47 5.65
CA GLY A 105 -4.01 -7.33 6.36
C GLY A 105 -5.08 -6.32 6.78
N ARG A 106 -4.70 -5.41 7.67
CA ARG A 106 -5.54 -4.27 8.02
C ARG A 106 -5.36 -3.19 6.96
N LEU A 107 -6.45 -2.79 6.31
CA LEU A 107 -6.41 -1.71 5.36
C LEU A 107 -6.22 -0.35 6.08
N VAL A 108 -5.20 0.40 5.67
CA VAL A 108 -4.97 1.77 6.14
C VAL A 108 -5.12 2.73 4.97
N SER A 109 -6.29 3.35 4.84
CA SER A 109 -6.51 4.33 3.78
C SER A 109 -5.94 5.69 4.15
N LYS A 110 -5.08 6.24 3.28
CA LYS A 110 -4.64 7.65 3.35
C LYS A 110 -5.63 8.61 2.69
N GLN A 111 -6.61 8.09 1.96
CA GLN A 111 -7.59 8.88 1.20
C GLN A 111 -8.56 9.63 2.13
N GLY A 112 -8.89 9.07 3.30
CA GLY A 112 -9.73 9.74 4.29
C GLY A 112 -9.11 11.05 4.80
N ALA A 113 -7.79 11.09 5.00
CA ALA A 113 -7.09 12.32 5.38
C ALA A 113 -7.11 13.37 4.25
N ILE A 114 -7.06 12.93 2.99
CA ILE A 114 -7.16 13.82 1.83
C ILE A 114 -8.59 14.37 1.70
N LEU A 115 -9.60 13.52 1.86
CA LEU A 115 -11.02 13.92 1.82
C LEU A 115 -11.36 14.89 2.96
N ALA A 116 -10.88 14.63 4.17
CA ALA A 116 -11.08 15.53 5.30
C ALA A 116 -10.44 16.90 5.04
N ARG A 117 -9.24 16.92 4.45
CA ARG A 117 -8.56 18.17 4.06
C ARG A 117 -9.31 18.92 2.96
N SER A 118 -9.86 18.22 1.95
CA SER A 118 -10.65 18.87 0.90
C SER A 118 -11.98 19.41 1.41
N LEU A 119 -12.66 18.70 2.31
CA LEU A 119 -13.87 19.18 2.98
C LEU A 119 -13.59 20.43 3.82
N MET A 120 -12.50 20.42 4.61
CA MET A 120 -12.09 21.59 5.38
C MET A 120 -11.75 22.78 4.48
N ALA A 121 -11.00 22.56 3.40
CA ALA A 121 -10.68 23.61 2.43
C ALA A 121 -11.95 24.16 1.76
N GLY A 122 -12.91 23.31 1.39
CA GLY A 122 -14.19 23.72 0.82
C GLY A 122 -15.04 24.52 1.80
N PHE A 123 -15.05 24.15 3.09
CA PHE A 123 -15.72 24.94 4.13
C PHE A 123 -15.07 26.33 4.29
N MET A 124 -13.73 26.39 4.35
CA MET A 124 -13.01 27.65 4.44
C MET A 124 -13.24 28.54 3.21
N GLN A 125 -13.27 27.97 2.00
CA GLN A 125 -13.63 28.68 0.77
C GLN A 125 -15.07 29.20 0.83
N GLY A 126 -16.05 28.37 1.20
CA GLY A 126 -17.44 28.79 1.30
C GLY A 126 -17.69 29.89 2.34
N VAL A 127 -17.00 29.84 3.48
CA VAL A 127 -16.99 30.92 4.47
C VAL A 127 -16.35 32.19 3.90
N SER A 128 -15.20 32.05 3.25
CA SER A 128 -14.49 33.19 2.65
C SER A 128 -15.31 33.86 1.54
N ASP A 129 -16.00 33.09 0.68
CA ASP A 129 -16.87 33.61 -0.37
C ASP A 129 -18.10 34.32 0.21
N ALA A 130 -18.67 33.82 1.30
CA ALA A 130 -19.80 34.45 1.98
C ALA A 130 -19.42 35.79 2.66
N PHE A 131 -18.18 35.91 3.15
CA PHE A 131 -17.64 37.15 3.72
C PHE A 131 -16.91 38.04 2.70
N SER A 132 -16.66 37.54 1.48
CA SER A 132 -16.17 38.36 0.38
C SER A 132 -17.26 39.36 -0.01
N VAL A 133 -17.02 40.63 0.25
CA VAL A 133 -17.93 41.72 -0.10
C VAL A 133 -18.10 41.70 -1.62
N ARG A 134 -19.24 41.18 -2.10
CA ARG A 134 -19.68 41.40 -3.48
C ARG A 134 -19.82 42.92 -3.67
N GLN A 135 -18.80 43.57 -4.21
CA GLN A 135 -18.95 44.89 -4.79
C GLN A 135 -19.88 44.76 -5.99
N VAL A 136 -21.18 44.89 -5.75
CA VAL A 136 -22.17 44.98 -6.83
C VAL A 136 -21.82 46.26 -7.60
N PRO A 137 -21.45 46.21 -8.89
CA PRO A 137 -21.27 47.42 -9.67
C PRO A 137 -22.63 48.12 -9.73
N SER A 138 -22.78 49.23 -9.01
CA SER A 138 -23.97 50.06 -9.09
C SER A 138 -24.02 50.63 -10.49
N ILE A 139 -24.96 50.14 -11.31
CA ILE A 139 -25.27 50.72 -12.61
C ILE A 139 -25.78 52.14 -12.32
N SER A 140 -24.95 53.14 -12.60
CA SER A 140 -25.33 54.55 -12.53
C SER A 140 -26.27 54.86 -13.70
N ILE A 141 -27.57 54.67 -13.48
CA ILE A 141 -28.59 55.21 -14.37
C ILE A 141 -28.65 56.72 -14.06
N ALA A 142 -27.75 57.49 -14.67
CA ALA A 142 -27.93 58.92 -14.79
C ALA A 142 -29.07 59.16 -15.80
N SER A 143 -30.31 59.21 -15.31
CA SER A 143 -31.41 59.80 -16.04
C SER A 143 -31.15 61.31 -16.13
N SER A 144 -30.30 61.75 -17.06
CA SER A 144 -30.17 63.17 -17.40
C SER A 144 -31.37 63.57 -18.27
N GLY A 145 -32.52 63.69 -17.62
CA GLY A 145 -33.74 64.24 -18.19
C GLY A 145 -34.43 65.11 -17.16
N SER A 146 -34.00 66.38 -17.05
CA SER A 146 -34.78 67.47 -16.45
C SER A 146 -34.03 68.81 -16.54
N GLY A 147 -34.67 69.84 -17.11
CA GLY A 147 -34.46 71.22 -16.66
C GLY A 147 -33.69 72.17 -17.57
N THR A 148 -34.40 72.71 -18.57
CA THR A 148 -34.36 74.13 -18.98
C THR A 148 -33.90 75.10 -17.87
N ASN A 149 -32.98 76.04 -18.17
CA ASN A 149 -33.17 77.51 -18.04
C ASN A 149 -31.86 78.34 -18.25
N GLY A 150 -31.85 79.22 -19.26
CA GLY A 150 -31.48 80.64 -19.11
C GLY A 150 -30.02 81.15 -19.13
N ARG A 151 -29.77 82.11 -20.04
CA ARG A 151 -28.68 83.14 -20.13
C ARG A 151 -27.32 82.62 -20.59
N THR A 152 -26.69 83.14 -21.64
CA THR A 152 -26.53 84.53 -22.11
C THR A 152 -26.63 84.67 -23.62
#